data_AF-A0AAW1JJV0-F1
#
_entry.id   AF-A0AAW1JJV0-F1
#
_cell.length_a   1.000
_cell.length_b   1.000
_cell.length_c   1.000
_cell.angle_alpha   90.00
_cell.angle_beta   90.00
_cell.angle_gamma   90.00
#
_symmetry.space_group_name_H-M   'P 1'
#
loop_
_entity.id
_entity.type
_entity.pdbx_description
1 polymer ?
#
loop_
_entity_poly.entity_id
_entity_poly.type
_entity_poly.pdbx_seq_one_letter_code
_entity_poly.pdbx_strand_id
1 'polypeptide(L)'
;MLLLDIEMRNVTSVLQPTGVIETFKRFYRKQLLQMLLLDMENGEESVLISYFKLNLKDAVYMAADAWASLKDTTLEKAWDKMSPKPRDSQENGDTDPDDPQEPQEHDVPDEIREIIKEAPGFEECDKANIND
;
A
#
# COMPACT_ATOMS: atom_id res chain seq x y z
N MET A 1 -30.27 -7.14 3.61
CA MET A 1 -30.04 -6.43 4.89
C MET A 1 -28.73 -6.91 5.52
N LEU A 2 -27.63 -6.89 4.75
CA LEU A 2 -26.27 -7.24 5.21
C LEU A 2 -25.20 -6.32 4.57
N LEU A 3 -25.60 -5.43 3.65
CA LEU A 3 -24.72 -4.49 2.95
C LEU A 3 -24.48 -3.18 3.73
N LEU A 4 -25.17 -2.98 4.87
CA LEU A 4 -25.11 -1.75 5.66
C LEU A 4 -24.25 -1.86 6.93
N ASP A 5 -23.79 -3.05 7.31
CA ASP A 5 -23.00 -3.24 8.55
C ASP A 5 -21.49 -3.01 8.36
N ILE A 6 -21.01 -2.82 7.13
CA ILE A 6 -19.61 -2.48 6.85
C ILE A 6 -19.32 -1.01 7.19
N GLU A 7 -20.34 -0.16 7.29
CA GLU A 7 -20.15 1.30 7.39
C GLU A 7 -20.08 1.86 8.83
N MET A 8 -20.31 1.05 9.87
CA MET A 8 -20.36 1.55 11.28
C MET A 8 -19.20 1.16 12.19
N ARG A 9 -18.23 0.36 11.72
CA ARG A 9 -17.00 0.12 12.47
C ARG A 9 -15.88 0.82 11.71
N ASN A 10 -15.04 1.59 12.39
CA ASN A 10 -13.82 2.17 11.80
C ASN A 10 -12.85 1.03 11.42
N VAL A 11 -13.19 0.28 10.37
CA VAL A 11 -12.42 -0.83 9.81
C VAL A 11 -11.20 -0.31 9.07
N THR A 12 -11.04 1.01 8.93
CA THR A 12 -9.89 1.66 8.35
C THR A 12 -8.58 1.10 8.90
N SER A 13 -8.46 0.86 10.22
CA SER A 13 -7.23 0.27 10.78
C SER A 13 -7.03 -1.22 10.48
N VAL A 14 -8.11 -1.96 10.23
CA VAL A 14 -8.09 -3.43 10.02
C VAL A 14 -7.97 -3.76 8.53
N LEU A 15 -8.58 -2.95 7.68
CA LEU A 15 -8.62 -3.10 6.24
C LEU A 15 -7.61 -2.20 5.52
N GLN A 16 -7.01 -1.20 6.15
CA GLN A 16 -5.93 -0.48 5.47
C GLN A 16 -4.64 -1.29 5.53
N PRO A 17 -3.93 -1.44 4.41
CA PRO A 17 -2.54 -1.87 4.42
C PRO A 17 -1.70 -0.72 5.02
N THR A 18 -1.76 -0.58 6.34
CA THR A 18 -1.16 0.52 7.12
C THR A 18 0.31 0.71 6.76
N GLY A 19 1.05 -0.38 6.58
CA GLY A 19 2.44 -0.37 6.15
C GLY A 19 2.68 0.26 4.77
N VAL A 20 1.77 0.06 3.80
CA VAL A 20 1.88 0.65 2.46
C VAL A 20 1.62 2.15 2.53
N ILE A 21 0.55 2.56 3.20
CA ILE A 21 0.18 3.97 3.34
C ILE A 21 1.24 4.76 4.12
N GLU A 22 1.77 4.18 5.20
CA GLU A 22 2.85 4.79 5.98
C GLU A 22 4.13 4.95 5.16
N THR A 23 4.53 3.91 4.44
CA THR A 23 5.73 3.93 3.61
C THR A 23 5.59 4.93 2.46
N PHE A 24 4.43 4.95 1.80
CA PHE A 24 4.09 5.93 0.78
C PHE A 24 4.19 7.37 1.30
N LYS A 25 3.55 7.66 2.45
CA LYS A 25 3.63 8.99 3.09
C LYS A 25 5.06 9.37 3.44
N ARG A 26 5.88 8.40 3.85
CA ARG A 26 7.30 8.62 4.17
C ARG A 26 8.09 9.04 2.92
N PHE A 27 7.90 8.36 1.79
CA PHE A 27 8.55 8.71 0.54
C PHE A 27 8.07 10.07 0.01
N TYR A 28 6.77 10.34 0.05
CA TYR A 28 6.21 11.64 -0.34
C TYR A 28 6.82 12.78 0.48
N ARG A 29 6.84 12.64 1.82
CA ARG A 29 7.44 13.66 2.72
C ARG A 29 8.93 13.84 2.49
N LYS A 30 9.67 12.76 2.20
CA LYS A 30 11.10 12.84 1.87
C LYS A 30 11.32 13.71 0.63
N GLN A 31 10.55 13.50 -0.43
CA GLN A 31 10.68 14.28 -1.67
C GLN A 31 10.32 15.75 -1.46
N LEU A 32 9.22 16.02 -0.74
CA LEU A 32 8.85 17.37 -0.36
C LEU A 32 9.97 18.08 0.41
N LEU A 33 10.57 17.41 1.40
CA LEU A 33 11.69 17.97 2.16
C LEU A 33 12.93 18.22 1.29
N GLN A 34 13.26 17.31 0.37
CA GLN A 34 14.38 17.50 -0.55
C GLN A 34 14.17 18.74 -1.43
N MET A 35 12.97 18.91 -1.98
CA MET A 35 12.62 20.10 -2.77
C MET A 35 12.77 21.39 -1.94
N LEU A 36 12.22 21.40 -0.72
CA LEU A 36 12.30 22.56 0.17
C LEU A 36 13.74 22.86 0.63
N LEU A 37 14.58 21.84 0.82
CA LEU A 37 15.98 22.01 1.22
C LEU A 37 16.85 22.55 0.07
N LEU A 38 16.59 22.15 -1.17
CA LEU A 38 17.27 22.73 -2.35
C LEU A 38 17.04 24.24 -2.43
N ASP A 39 15.83 24.69 -2.09
CA ASP A 39 15.50 26.11 -2.07
C ASP A 39 16.03 26.87 -0.85
N MET A 40 16.43 26.16 0.21
CA MET A 40 17.04 26.74 1.41
C MET A 40 18.44 27.30 1.14
N GLU A 41 19.15 26.78 0.12
CA GLU A 41 20.43 27.36 -0.33
C GLU A 41 20.28 28.83 -0.76
N ASN A 42 19.05 29.23 -1.15
CA ASN A 42 18.70 30.59 -1.53
C ASN A 42 18.11 31.44 -0.38
N GLY A 43 18.07 30.91 0.85
CA GLY A 43 17.57 31.58 2.06
C GLY A 43 16.18 31.13 2.53
N GLU A 44 15.83 31.45 3.78
CA GLU A 44 14.58 30.98 4.42
C GLU A 44 13.30 31.46 3.71
N GLU A 45 13.29 32.68 3.19
CA GLU A 45 12.15 33.25 2.46
C GLU A 45 11.86 32.47 1.15
N SER A 46 12.91 31.93 0.52
CA SER A 46 12.81 31.08 -0.68
C SER A 46 12.03 29.79 -0.40
N VAL A 47 12.24 29.16 0.76
CA VAL A 47 11.56 27.93 1.17
C VAL A 47 10.04 28.13 1.25
N LEU A 48 9.61 29.24 1.87
CA LEU A 48 8.18 29.58 1.98
C LEU A 48 7.58 29.83 0.60
N ILE A 49 8.27 30.61 -0.24
CA ILE A 49 7.83 30.90 -1.60
C ILE A 49 7.67 29.61 -2.41
N SER A 50 8.62 28.68 -2.32
CA SER A 50 8.55 27.39 -3.00
C SER A 50 7.44 26.49 -2.48
N TYR A 51 7.23 26.45 -1.16
CA TYR A 51 6.10 25.75 -0.57
C TYR A 51 4.76 26.29 -1.09
N PHE A 52 4.61 27.62 -1.23
CA PHE A 52 3.40 28.22 -1.78
C PHE A 52 3.26 28.07 -3.31
N LYS A 53 4.36 27.80 -4.02
CA LYS A 53 4.35 27.53 -5.47
C LYS A 53 3.98 26.09 -5.83
N LEU A 54 3.98 25.18 -4.85
CA LEU A 54 3.53 23.80 -5.05
C LEU A 54 2.12 23.79 -5.63
N ASN A 55 2.00 23.18 -6.80
CA ASN A 55 0.73 23.03 -7.47
C ASN A 55 0.30 21.56 -7.51
N LEU A 56 -0.91 21.30 -8.00
CA LEU A 56 -1.45 19.95 -8.09
C LEU A 56 -0.60 19.02 -8.95
N LYS A 57 0.02 19.54 -10.02
CA LYS A 57 0.88 18.75 -10.91
C LYS A 57 2.08 18.22 -10.12
N ASP A 58 2.75 19.07 -9.34
CA ASP A 58 3.90 18.68 -8.51
C ASP A 58 3.49 17.63 -7.46
N ALA A 59 2.32 17.82 -6.83
CA ALA A 59 1.78 16.87 -5.87
C ALA A 59 1.52 15.49 -6.51
N VAL A 60 0.96 15.44 -7.73
CA VAL A 60 0.71 14.19 -8.47
C VAL A 60 2.02 13.50 -8.86
N TYR A 61 3.03 14.24 -9.33
CA TYR A 61 4.34 13.64 -9.63
C TYR A 61 5.02 13.09 -8.39
N MET A 62 5.04 13.84 -7.28
CA MET A 62 5.59 13.35 -6.01
C MET A 62 4.84 12.11 -5.51
N ALA A 63 3.52 12.04 -5.72
CA ALA A 63 2.73 10.86 -5.41
C ALA A 63 3.11 9.67 -6.30
N ALA A 64 3.24 9.86 -7.61
CA ALA A 64 3.65 8.81 -8.54
C ALA A 64 5.05 8.27 -8.19
N ASP A 65 6.01 9.15 -7.92
CA ASP A 65 7.36 8.77 -7.54
C ASP A 65 7.41 8.07 -6.17
N ALA A 66 6.58 8.51 -5.21
CA ALA A 66 6.46 7.85 -3.91
C ALA A 66 5.84 6.45 -4.04
N TRP A 67 4.88 6.26 -4.94
CA TRP A 67 4.31 4.95 -5.25
C TRP A 67 5.34 4.03 -5.91
N ALA A 68 6.06 4.51 -6.92
CA ALA A 68 7.12 3.75 -7.60
C ALA A 68 8.29 3.39 -6.68
N SER A 69 8.50 4.14 -5.60
CA SER A 69 9.54 3.87 -4.59
C SER A 69 9.15 2.77 -3.58
N LEU A 70 7.89 2.33 -3.56
CA LEU A 70 7.46 1.20 -2.73
C LEU A 70 8.13 -0.07 -3.25
N LYS A 71 8.57 -0.92 -2.31
CA LYS A 71 9.11 -2.24 -2.64
C LYS A 71 7.95 -3.23 -2.73
N ASP A 72 8.03 -4.18 -3.66
CA ASP A 72 7.05 -5.26 -3.78
C ASP A 72 6.90 -6.04 -2.47
N THR A 73 8.03 -6.32 -1.80
CA THR A 73 8.06 -6.90 -0.44
C THR A 73 7.26 -6.14 0.63
N THR A 74 7.05 -4.82 0.46
CA THR A 74 6.22 -4.01 1.37
C THR A 74 4.74 -4.18 1.07
N LEU A 75 4.39 -4.32 -0.22
CA LEU A 75 3.03 -4.63 -0.66
C LEU A 75 2.65 -6.05 -0.23
N GLU A 76 3.50 -7.04 -0.53
CA GLU A 76 3.34 -8.45 -0.14
C GLU A 76 3.11 -8.58 1.37
N LYS A 77 4.03 -8.06 2.20
CA LYS A 77 3.91 -8.14 3.67
C LYS A 77 2.68 -7.43 4.22
N ALA A 78 2.22 -6.36 3.58
CA ALA A 78 1.01 -5.68 4.01
C ALA A 78 -0.24 -6.47 3.65
N TRP A 79 -0.23 -7.12 2.48
CA TRP A 79 -1.31 -7.97 2.02
C TRP A 79 -1.39 -9.30 2.79
N ASP A 80 -0.25 -9.93 3.10
CA ASP A 80 -0.16 -11.13 3.93
C ASP A 80 -0.71 -10.92 5.34
N LYS A 81 -0.56 -9.71 5.89
CA LYS A 81 -1.13 -9.35 7.19
C LYS A 81 -2.65 -9.19 7.16
N MET A 82 -3.20 -8.83 6.00
CA MET A 82 -4.64 -8.71 5.79
C MET A 82 -5.28 -10.06 5.45
N SER A 83 -4.52 -10.96 4.80
CA SER A 83 -5.03 -12.26 4.38
C SER A 83 -5.54 -13.06 5.58
N PRO A 84 -6.76 -13.62 5.53
CA PRO A 84 -7.31 -14.42 6.62
C PRO A 84 -6.44 -15.66 6.84
N LYS A 85 -5.66 -15.68 7.92
CA LYS A 85 -4.91 -16.89 8.30
C LYS A 85 -5.89 -17.97 8.79
N PRO A 86 -5.74 -19.23 8.37
CA PRO A 86 -6.48 -20.35 8.97
C PRO A 86 -6.30 -20.34 10.49
N ARG A 87 -7.37 -20.57 11.25
CA ARG A 87 -7.40 -20.39 12.72
C ARG A 87 -6.58 -21.43 13.51
N ASP A 88 -5.73 -22.21 12.85
CA ASP A 88 -4.99 -23.33 13.44
C ASP A 88 -3.49 -23.02 13.61
N SER A 89 -3.15 -21.78 13.96
CA SER A 89 -1.76 -21.42 14.31
C SER A 89 -1.74 -20.35 15.39
N GLN A 90 -2.25 -20.70 16.56
CA GLN A 90 -1.86 -20.05 17.78
C GLN A 90 -0.86 -20.97 18.50
N GLU A 91 0.43 -20.73 18.28
CA GLU A 91 1.43 -20.75 19.36
C GLU A 91 2.81 -20.22 18.89
N ASN A 92 3.26 -19.18 19.60
CA ASN A 92 4.63 -18.88 20.03
C ASN A 92 5.64 -18.24 19.05
N GLY A 93 6.01 -17.01 19.37
CA GLY A 93 7.39 -16.61 19.72
C GLY A 93 8.47 -16.68 18.64
N ASP A 94 9.00 -15.51 18.27
CA ASP A 94 10.33 -15.24 17.70
C ASP A 94 10.82 -16.18 16.60
N THR A 95 10.66 -15.78 15.33
CA THR A 95 11.31 -16.44 14.19
C THR A 95 12.44 -15.58 13.66
N ASP A 96 13.65 -16.11 13.76
CA ASP A 96 14.89 -15.63 13.16
C ASP A 96 14.75 -15.39 11.64
N PRO A 97 15.44 -14.38 11.06
CA PRO A 97 15.22 -13.91 9.70
C PRO A 97 15.85 -14.77 8.58
N ASP A 98 16.29 -16.00 8.82
CA ASP A 98 17.12 -16.77 7.85
C ASP A 98 16.64 -18.21 7.59
N ASP A 99 15.35 -18.51 7.76
CA ASP A 99 14.78 -19.79 7.32
C ASP A 99 14.13 -19.65 5.93
N PRO A 100 14.67 -20.29 4.86
CA PRO A 100 14.06 -20.26 3.54
C PRO A 100 12.76 -21.07 3.53
N GLN A 101 11.62 -20.41 3.74
CA GLN A 101 10.32 -21.04 3.53
C GLN A 101 10.03 -21.10 2.02
N GLU A 102 9.88 -22.32 1.48
CA GLU A 102 9.42 -22.56 0.11
C GLU A 102 8.06 -21.86 -0.14
N PRO A 103 7.85 -21.25 -1.32
CA PRO A 103 6.58 -20.60 -1.64
C PRO A 103 5.45 -21.64 -1.64
N GLN A 104 4.55 -21.55 -0.65
CA GLN A 104 3.31 -22.32 -0.70
C GLN A 104 2.37 -21.62 -1.68
N GLU A 105 2.07 -22.27 -2.80
CA GLU A 105 0.99 -21.87 -3.71
C GLU A 105 -0.33 -21.82 -2.90
N HIS A 106 -0.76 -20.62 -2.55
CA HIS A 106 -1.98 -20.42 -1.80
C HIS A 106 -3.14 -20.35 -2.80
N ASP A 107 -3.91 -21.43 -2.90
CA ASP A 107 -5.08 -21.50 -3.76
C ASP A 107 -6.13 -20.50 -3.26
N VAL A 108 -6.53 -19.55 -4.13
CA VAL A 108 -7.48 -18.50 -3.77
C VAL A 108 -8.89 -19.12 -3.70
N PRO A 109 -9.60 -19.02 -2.56
CA PRO A 109 -10.94 -19.61 -2.43
C PRO A 109 -11.90 -19.17 -3.54
N ASP A 110 -12.61 -20.12 -4.14
CA ASP A 110 -13.54 -19.88 -5.27
C ASP A 110 -14.58 -18.78 -4.98
N GLU A 111 -14.98 -18.62 -3.72
CA GLU A 111 -15.92 -17.59 -3.27
C GLU A 111 -15.38 -16.17 -3.50
N ILE A 112 -14.08 -15.93 -3.28
CA ILE A 112 -13.44 -14.64 -3.53
C ILE A 112 -13.38 -14.38 -5.04
N ARG A 113 -13.13 -15.43 -5.82
CA ARG A 113 -13.04 -15.33 -7.28
C ARG A 113 -14.37 -14.96 -7.92
N GLU A 114 -15.49 -15.46 -7.39
CA GLU A 114 -16.82 -15.07 -7.87
C GLU A 114 -17.16 -13.62 -7.50
N ILE A 115 -16.80 -13.16 -6.31
CA ILE A 115 -17.03 -11.76 -5.89
C ILE A 115 -16.24 -10.77 -6.77
N ILE A 116 -15.00 -11.11 -7.16
CA ILE A 116 -14.19 -10.26 -8.05
C ILE A 116 -14.85 -10.11 -9.43
N LYS A 117 -15.47 -11.17 -9.97
CA LYS A 117 -16.13 -11.13 -11.28
C LYS A 117 -17.38 -10.27 -11.29
N GLU A 118 -18.06 -10.13 -10.15
CA GLU A 118 -19.26 -9.31 -10.02
C GLU A 118 -18.96 -7.83 -9.77
N ALA A 119 -17.71 -7.47 -9.46
CA ALA A 119 -17.30 -6.09 -9.24
C ALA A 119 -17.10 -5.35 -10.58
N PRO A 120 -17.82 -4.24 -10.85
CA PRO A 120 -17.63 -3.46 -12.07
C PRO A 120 -16.22 -2.87 -12.12
N GLY A 121 -15.54 -2.99 -13.26
CA GLY A 121 -14.16 -2.50 -13.46
C GLY A 121 -13.04 -3.53 -13.27
N PHE A 122 -13.36 -4.80 -13.02
CA PHE A 122 -12.41 -5.92 -13.03
C PHE A 122 -12.55 -6.82 -14.27
N GLU A 123 -13.27 -6.37 -15.31
CA GLU A 123 -13.55 -7.14 -16.53
C GLU A 123 -12.29 -7.59 -17.29
N GLU A 124 -11.15 -6.90 -17.12
CA GLU A 124 -9.87 -7.23 -17.77
C GLU A 124 -8.95 -8.13 -16.91
N CYS A 125 -9.36 -8.49 -15.69
CA CYS A 125 -8.53 -9.27 -14.78
C CYS A 125 -8.68 -10.79 -15.05
N ASP A 126 -8.15 -11.23 -16.19
CA ASP A 126 -8.17 -12.64 -16.60
C ASP A 126 -6.93 -13.42 -16.14
N LYS A 127 -7.08 -14.75 -16.04
CA LYS A 127 -5.99 -15.70 -15.73
C LYS A 127 -4.76 -15.57 -16.66
N ALA A 128 -4.91 -14.93 -17.81
CA ALA A 128 -3.81 -14.64 -18.73
C ALA A 128 -2.79 -13.62 -18.18
N ASN A 129 -3.19 -12.78 -17.22
CA ASN A 129 -2.34 -11.72 -16.67
C ASN A 129 -1.43 -12.18 -15.51
N ILE A 130 -1.44 -13.48 -15.18
CA ILE A 130 -0.69 -14.07 -14.06
C ILE A 130 0.68 -14.63 -14.54
N ASN A 131 0.92 -14.70 -15.86
CA ASN A 131 2.07 -15.41 -16.44
C ASN A 131 2.94 -14.57 -17.42
N ASP A 132 3.10 -13.26 -17.23
CA ASP A 132 4.09 -12.45 -17.99
C ASP A 132 5.04 -11.70 -17.05
#